data_AF-A0AAU0NKY4-F1
#
_entry.id   AF-A0AAU0NKY4-F1
#
_cell.length_a   1.000
_cell.length_b   1.000
_cell.length_c   1.000
_cell.angle_alpha   90.00
_cell.angle_beta   90.00
_cell.angle_gamma   90.00
#
_symmetry.space_group_name_H-M   'P 1'
#
loop_
_entity.id
_entity.type
_entity.pdbx_description
1 polymer ?
#
loop_
_entity_poly.entity_id
_entity_poly.type
_entity_poly.pdbx_seq_one_letter_code
_entity_poly.pdbx_strand_id
1 'polypeptide(L)'
;MRNEKLERTIIKIDNEIAAMNIAKKYLSNVEEINEVKETLNNKRQLLANEIYAEDHSSYSECREVIEGMLDKELEKEEQVELLETIKDKFGRKSPNVSKVSNGLNAWLKELNIEYSWINNEETGWDKLIITGFGLYKQK
;
A
#
# COMPACT_ATOMS: atom_id res chain seq x y z
N MET A 1 10.53 -8.12 4.47
CA MET A 1 9.19 -8.01 5.11
C MET A 1 8.46 -9.33 5.00
N ARG A 2 7.45 -9.61 5.85
CA ARG A 2 6.76 -10.91 5.91
C ARG A 2 6.20 -11.37 4.55
N ASN A 3 5.54 -10.49 3.80
CA ASN A 3 4.86 -10.83 2.54
C ASN A 3 5.68 -10.56 1.27
N GLU A 4 6.99 -10.35 1.41
CA GLU A 4 7.84 -9.90 0.30
C GLU A 4 7.85 -10.86 -0.91
N LYS A 5 7.77 -12.18 -0.68
CA LYS A 5 7.68 -13.16 -1.76
C LYS A 5 6.38 -13.05 -2.56
N LEU A 6 5.26 -12.80 -1.87
CA LEU A 6 3.96 -12.62 -2.49
C LEU A 6 3.95 -11.31 -3.29
N GLU A 7 4.46 -10.21 -2.72
CA GLU A 7 4.59 -8.91 -3.41
C GLU A 7 5.40 -9.04 -4.71
N ARG A 8 6.58 -9.69 -4.66
CA ARG A 8 7.40 -9.91 -5.87
C ARG A 8 6.66 -10.72 -6.94
N THR A 9 5.87 -11.71 -6.51
CA THR A 9 5.09 -12.54 -7.42
C THR A 9 3.97 -11.75 -8.08
N ILE A 10 3.27 -10.91 -7.33
CA ILE A 10 2.23 -10.01 -7.84
C ILE A 10 2.81 -9.03 -8.86
N ILE A 11 3.94 -8.38 -8.55
CA ILE A 11 4.63 -7.47 -9.47
C ILE A 11 5.01 -8.18 -10.77
N LYS A 12 5.50 -9.43 -10.68
CA LYS A 12 5.82 -10.22 -11.87
C LYS A 12 4.57 -10.46 -12.73
N ILE A 13 3.46 -10.85 -12.12
CA ILE A 13 2.18 -11.06 -12.82
C ILE A 13 1.69 -9.76 -13.47
N ASP A 14 1.78 -8.62 -12.78
CA ASP A 14 1.38 -7.32 -13.33
C ASP A 14 2.21 -6.95 -14.56
N ASN A 15 3.52 -7.21 -14.54
CA ASN A 15 4.40 -7.03 -15.70
C ASN A 15 4.05 -7.96 -16.86
N GLU A 16 3.71 -9.23 -16.58
CA GLU A 16 3.25 -10.19 -17.60
C GLU A 16 1.93 -9.73 -18.24
N ILE A 17 0.97 -9.26 -17.44
CA ILE A 17 -0.30 -8.71 -17.95
C ILE A 17 -0.05 -7.47 -18.82
N ALA A 18 0.87 -6.58 -18.41
CA ALA A 18 1.25 -5.42 -19.20
C ALA A 18 1.87 -5.82 -20.54
N ALA A 19 2.76 -6.82 -20.55
CA ALA A 19 3.33 -7.36 -21.79
C ALA A 19 2.25 -7.99 -22.70
N MET A 20 1.29 -8.72 -22.13
CA MET A 20 0.16 -9.28 -22.89
C MET A 20 -0.72 -8.19 -23.51
N ASN A 21 -0.94 -7.07 -22.81
CA ASN A 21 -1.65 -5.92 -23.37
C ASN A 21 -0.94 -5.29 -24.56
N ILE A 22 0.39 -5.30 -24.56
CA ILE A 22 1.19 -4.84 -25.70
C ILE A 22 1.06 -5.85 -26.85
N ALA A 23 1.27 -7.15 -26.58
CA ALA A 23 1.19 -8.21 -27.57
C ALA A 23 -0.17 -8.25 -28.29
N LYS A 24 -1.27 -8.07 -27.54
CA LYS A 24 -2.65 -7.99 -28.08
C LYS A 24 -2.82 -6.95 -29.20
N LYS A 25 -2.00 -5.90 -29.23
CA LYS A 25 -2.06 -4.87 -30.29
C LYS A 25 -1.48 -5.34 -31.62
N TYR A 26 -0.63 -6.36 -31.60
CA TYR A 26 0.16 -6.80 -32.76
C TYR A 26 -0.17 -8.22 -33.22
N LEU A 27 -0.82 -9.02 -32.37
CA LEU A 27 -1.14 -10.42 -32.65
C LEU A 27 -2.63 -10.60 -32.96
N SER A 28 -2.94 -11.57 -33.83
CA SER A 28 -4.31 -11.90 -34.23
C SER A 28 -5.04 -12.85 -33.27
N ASN A 29 -4.32 -13.57 -32.40
CA ASN A 29 -4.89 -14.51 -31.42
C ASN A 29 -5.41 -13.80 -30.16
N VAL A 30 -6.28 -12.82 -30.35
CA VAL A 30 -6.77 -11.94 -29.30
C VAL A 30 -7.56 -12.68 -28.21
N GLU A 31 -8.28 -13.74 -28.56
CA GLU A 31 -9.07 -14.55 -27.62
C GLU A 31 -8.17 -15.29 -26.63
N GLU A 32 -7.20 -16.05 -27.13
CA GLU A 32 -6.19 -16.77 -26.33
C GLU A 32 -5.44 -15.82 -25.39
N ILE A 33 -5.05 -14.62 -25.88
CA ILE A 33 -4.39 -13.61 -25.04
C ILE A 33 -5.29 -13.14 -23.91
N ASN A 34 -6.61 -13.03 -24.13
CA ASN A 34 -7.54 -12.64 -23.08
C ASN A 34 -7.71 -13.74 -22.03
N GLU A 35 -7.78 -15.02 -22.43
CA GLU A 35 -7.86 -16.16 -21.51
C GLU A 35 -6.63 -16.25 -20.59
N VAL A 36 -5.43 -16.07 -21.15
CA VAL A 36 -4.18 -16.04 -20.38
C VAL A 36 -4.18 -14.87 -19.39
N LYS A 37 -4.60 -13.68 -19.84
CA LYS A 37 -4.71 -12.51 -18.97
C LYS A 37 -5.72 -12.70 -17.84
N GLU A 38 -6.85 -13.34 -18.11
CA GLU A 38 -7.86 -13.63 -17.10
C GLU A 38 -7.30 -14.57 -16.04
N THR A 39 -6.62 -15.63 -16.47
CA THR A 39 -5.92 -16.57 -15.57
C THR A 39 -4.89 -15.86 -14.70
N LEU A 40 -4.07 -14.98 -15.28
CA LEU A 40 -3.09 -14.18 -14.55
C LEU A 40 -3.75 -13.21 -13.55
N ASN A 41 -4.83 -12.53 -13.95
CA ASN A 41 -5.58 -11.63 -13.05
C ASN A 41 -6.19 -12.40 -11.87
N ASN A 42 -6.79 -13.57 -12.12
CA ASN A 42 -7.37 -14.41 -11.07
C ASN A 42 -6.29 -14.84 -10.07
N LYS A 43 -5.14 -15.29 -10.57
CA LYS A 43 -3.99 -15.63 -9.72
C LYS A 43 -3.50 -14.44 -8.91
N ARG A 44 -3.37 -13.26 -9.52
CA ARG A 44 -2.99 -12.02 -8.82
C ARG A 44 -3.97 -11.71 -7.69
N GLN A 45 -5.27 -11.80 -7.95
CA GLN A 45 -6.30 -11.49 -6.97
C GLN A 45 -6.24 -12.43 -5.76
N LEU A 46 -6.02 -13.73 -5.97
CA LEU A 46 -5.86 -14.70 -4.89
C LEU A 46 -4.67 -14.34 -3.98
N LEU A 47 -3.52 -14.00 -4.57
CA LEU A 47 -2.32 -13.60 -3.82
C LEU A 47 -2.55 -12.27 -3.08
N ALA A 48 -3.24 -11.31 -3.69
CA ALA A 48 -3.58 -10.05 -3.05
C ALA A 48 -4.53 -10.26 -1.86
N ASN A 49 -5.54 -11.12 -2.02
CA ASN A 49 -6.47 -11.47 -0.95
C ASN A 49 -5.76 -12.10 0.25
N GLU A 50 -4.75 -12.95 0.02
CA GLU A 50 -3.93 -13.53 1.08
C GLU A 50 -3.19 -12.45 1.88
N ILE A 51 -2.60 -11.46 1.20
CA ILE A 51 -1.92 -10.34 1.85
C ILE A 51 -2.92 -9.50 2.66
N TYR A 52 -4.11 -9.25 2.12
CA TYR A 52 -5.09 -8.36 2.72
C TYR A 52 -5.98 -9.01 3.77
N ALA A 53 -5.92 -10.34 3.93
CA ALA A 53 -6.72 -11.07 4.91
C ALA A 53 -6.47 -10.60 6.36
N GLU A 54 -5.27 -10.12 6.64
CA GLU A 54 -4.85 -9.67 7.96
C GLU A 54 -4.99 -8.16 8.18
N ASP A 55 -5.40 -7.39 7.16
CA ASP A 55 -5.39 -5.91 7.19
C ASP A 55 -6.14 -5.32 8.37
N HIS A 56 -7.28 -5.92 8.75
CA HIS A 56 -8.06 -5.44 9.87
C HIS A 56 -7.35 -5.65 11.22
N SER A 57 -6.59 -6.75 11.37
CA SER A 57 -5.80 -7.00 12.57
C SER A 57 -4.60 -6.05 12.62
N SER A 58 -3.87 -5.94 11.50
CA SER A 58 -2.76 -5.01 11.35
C SER A 58 -3.17 -3.56 11.60
N TYR A 59 -4.35 -3.14 11.13
CA TYR A 59 -4.88 -1.81 11.39
C TYR A 59 -5.11 -1.56 12.88
N SER A 60 -5.72 -2.51 13.60
CA SER A 60 -5.96 -2.38 15.04
C SER A 60 -4.65 -2.17 15.81
N GLU A 61 -3.63 -2.99 15.53
CA GLU A 61 -2.32 -2.84 16.15
C GLU A 61 -1.63 -1.53 15.77
N CYS A 62 -1.75 -1.13 14.50
CA CYS A 62 -1.14 0.11 14.04
C CYS A 62 -1.82 1.35 14.64
N ARG A 63 -3.14 1.28 14.84
CA ARG A 63 -3.92 2.35 15.46
C ARG A 63 -3.47 2.62 16.89
N GLU A 64 -3.21 1.60 17.69
CA GLU A 64 -2.71 1.75 19.07
C GLU A 64 -1.39 2.56 19.11
N VAL A 65 -0.49 2.33 18.15
CA VAL A 65 0.77 3.09 18.05
C VAL A 65 0.49 4.54 17.68
N ILE A 66 -0.38 4.77 16.69
CA ILE A 66 -0.69 6.11 16.18
C ILE A 66 -1.49 6.94 17.19
N GLU A 67 -2.30 6.30 18.04
CA GLU A 67 -3.02 6.98 19.13
C GLU A 67 -2.05 7.69 20.08
N GLY A 68 -0.88 7.12 20.33
CA GLY A 68 0.18 7.76 21.11
C GLY A 68 0.84 8.97 20.43
N MET A 69 0.56 9.22 19.16
CA MET A 69 1.12 10.30 18.34
C MET A 69 0.12 11.40 17.99
N LEU A 70 -1.13 11.31 18.49
CA LEU A 70 -2.17 12.30 18.22
C LEU A 70 -1.77 13.70 18.69
N ASP A 71 -2.07 14.68 17.84
CA ASP A 71 -1.84 16.12 18.03
C ASP A 71 -0.37 16.50 18.30
N LYS A 72 0.57 15.61 18.01
CA LYS A 72 2.02 15.89 18.04
C LYS A 72 2.52 16.29 16.66
N GLU A 73 3.50 17.18 16.65
CA GLU A 73 4.30 17.47 15.47
C GLU A 73 5.35 16.38 15.30
N LEU A 74 5.19 15.57 14.25
CA LEU A 74 6.16 14.55 13.88
C LEU A 74 7.18 15.15 12.92
N GLU A 75 8.44 15.18 13.37
CA GLU A 75 9.58 15.56 12.54
C GLU A 75 9.99 14.40 11.61
N LYS A 76 11.00 14.63 10.77
CA LYS A 76 11.44 13.69 9.75
C LYS A 76 11.72 12.28 10.28
N GLU A 77 12.47 12.17 11.37
CA GLU A 77 12.86 10.88 11.95
C GLU A 77 11.64 10.10 12.44
N GLU A 78 10.70 10.77 13.11
CA GLU A 78 9.47 10.17 13.62
C GLU A 78 8.53 9.76 12.49
N GLN A 79 8.45 10.54 11.40
CA GLN A 79 7.70 10.17 10.20
C GLN A 79 8.27 8.91 9.52
N VAL A 80 9.61 8.78 9.48
CA VAL A 80 10.25 7.58 8.94
C VAL A 80 9.99 6.38 9.83
N GLU A 81 10.10 6.53 11.15
CA GLU A 81 9.80 5.46 12.11
C GLU A 81 8.34 5.02 12.04
N LEU A 82 7.41 5.97 11.93
CA LEU A 82 5.99 5.66 11.74
C LEU A 82 5.75 4.88 10.44
N LEU A 83 6.37 5.29 9.33
CA LEU A 83 6.24 4.58 8.05
C LEU A 83 6.75 3.14 8.15
N GLU A 84 7.92 2.92 8.73
CA GLU A 84 8.48 1.57 8.88
C GLU A 84 7.65 0.72 9.85
N THR A 85 7.09 1.33 10.90
CA THR A 85 6.16 0.66 11.82
C THR A 85 4.89 0.21 11.10
N ILE A 86 4.26 1.09 10.31
CA ILE A 86 3.07 0.73 9.52
C ILE A 86 3.41 -0.43 8.58
N LYS A 87 4.50 -0.30 7.84
CA LYS A 87 4.97 -1.35 6.92
C LYS A 87 5.14 -2.68 7.64
N ASP A 88 5.85 -2.70 8.76
CA ASP A 88 6.10 -3.92 9.53
C ASP A 88 4.80 -4.58 9.99
N LYS A 89 3.89 -3.80 10.58
CA LYS A 89 2.57 -4.27 11.04
C LYS A 89 1.70 -4.85 9.93
N PHE A 90 1.70 -4.24 8.74
CA PHE A 90 0.97 -4.76 7.58
C PHE A 90 1.77 -5.83 6.81
N GLY A 91 3.04 -6.04 7.14
CA GLY A 91 3.93 -7.01 6.53
C GLY A 91 4.26 -6.77 5.05
N ARG A 92 4.01 -5.57 4.52
CA ARG A 92 4.18 -5.21 3.10
C ARG A 92 4.67 -3.78 2.88
N LYS A 93 5.28 -3.51 1.73
CA LYS A 93 5.94 -2.22 1.46
C LYS A 93 4.95 -1.12 1.09
N SER A 94 3.94 -1.46 0.29
CA SER A 94 2.95 -0.52 -0.21
C SER A 94 1.55 -0.84 0.33
N PRO A 95 0.69 0.17 0.51
CA PRO A 95 -0.69 -0.07 0.91
C PRO A 95 -1.42 -0.93 -0.15
N ASN A 96 -1.16 -0.64 -1.43
CA ASN A 96 -1.61 -1.43 -2.57
C ASN A 96 -0.43 -2.13 -3.26
N VAL A 97 -0.46 -3.47 -3.29
CA VAL A 97 0.65 -4.32 -3.77
C VAL A 97 0.90 -4.25 -5.28
N SER A 98 -0.05 -3.67 -6.03
CA SER A 98 0.06 -3.41 -7.47
C SER A 98 0.35 -1.94 -7.79
N LYS A 99 0.51 -1.06 -6.80
CA LYS A 99 0.85 0.36 -6.99
C LYS A 99 2.26 0.67 -6.48
N VAL A 100 2.90 1.63 -7.14
CA VAL A 100 4.26 2.11 -6.80
C VAL A 100 4.27 2.98 -5.54
N SER A 101 3.15 3.65 -5.22
CA SER A 101 3.08 4.56 -4.08
C SER A 101 3.20 3.80 -2.75
N ASN A 102 4.25 4.11 -1.99
CA ASN A 102 4.64 3.39 -0.78
C ASN A 102 5.10 4.32 0.38
N GLY A 103 4.97 5.64 0.20
CA GLY A 103 5.34 6.63 1.20
C GLY A 103 4.28 6.79 2.29
N LEU A 104 4.61 7.52 3.35
CA LEU A 104 3.74 7.72 4.52
C LEU A 104 2.37 8.29 4.14
N ASN A 105 2.33 9.32 3.29
CA ASN A 105 1.08 9.91 2.81
C ASN A 105 0.14 8.88 2.12
N ALA A 106 0.70 7.89 1.43
CA ALA A 106 -0.11 6.84 0.80
C ALA A 106 -0.71 5.89 1.83
N TRP A 107 0.07 5.55 2.86
CA TRP A 107 -0.39 4.75 3.99
C TRP A 107 -1.45 5.48 4.80
N LEU A 108 -1.22 6.73 5.22
CA LEU A 108 -2.20 7.49 6.00
C LEU A 108 -3.57 7.57 5.31
N LYS A 109 -3.59 7.76 3.99
CA LYS A 109 -4.84 7.73 3.18
C LYS A 109 -5.49 6.35 3.16
N GLU A 110 -4.72 5.28 2.95
CA GLU A 110 -5.25 3.92 2.94
C GLU A 110 -5.87 3.55 4.30
N LEU A 111 -5.24 3.99 5.38
CA LEU A 111 -5.69 3.77 6.76
C LEU A 111 -6.82 4.70 7.19
N ASN A 112 -7.25 5.61 6.31
CA ASN A 112 -8.23 6.66 6.58
C ASN A 112 -7.90 7.47 7.84
N ILE A 113 -6.64 7.87 7.99
CA ILE A 113 -6.16 8.70 9.10
C ILE A 113 -6.37 10.17 8.75
N GLU A 114 -6.78 10.97 9.74
CA GLU A 114 -6.90 12.42 9.60
C GLU A 114 -5.57 13.07 9.99
N TYR A 115 -5.04 13.92 9.11
CA TYR A 115 -3.73 14.55 9.31
C TYR A 115 -3.62 15.87 8.55
N SER A 116 -2.69 16.71 8.99
CA SER A 116 -2.26 17.92 8.31
C SER A 116 -0.74 17.95 8.15
N TRP A 117 -0.28 18.67 7.13
CA TRP A 117 1.13 18.94 6.90
C TRP A 117 1.40 20.41 7.17
N ILE A 118 2.44 20.69 7.95
CA ILE A 118 2.91 22.03 8.24
C ILE A 118 4.23 22.22 7.51
N ASN A 119 4.29 23.20 6.61
CA ASN A 119 5.51 23.50 5.92
C ASN A 119 6.56 24.07 6.88
N ASN A 120 7.76 23.51 6.85
CA ASN A 120 8.90 24.02 7.59
C ASN A 120 9.93 24.59 6.60
N GLU A 121 9.90 25.90 6.41
CA GLU A 121 10.79 26.60 5.47
C GLU A 121 12.28 26.51 5.88
N GLU A 122 12.59 26.25 7.15
CA GLU A 122 13.97 26.20 7.65
C GLU A 122 14.68 24.88 7.31
N THR A 123 13.96 23.76 7.37
CA THR A 123 14.54 22.41 7.14
C THR A 123 14.22 21.87 5.76
N GLY A 124 13.23 22.45 5.07
CA GLY A 124 12.71 21.95 3.79
C GLY A 124 11.96 20.61 3.91
N TRP A 125 11.63 20.18 5.14
CA TRP A 125 10.86 18.97 5.41
C TRP A 125 9.58 19.32 6.15
N ASP A 126 8.42 19.05 5.55
CA ASP A 126 7.14 19.33 6.17
C ASP A 126 6.93 18.46 7.42
N LYS A 127 6.43 19.07 8.49
CA LYS A 127 6.02 18.36 9.70
C LYS A 127 4.65 17.74 9.49
N LEU A 128 4.40 16.61 10.13
CA LEU A 128 3.12 15.91 10.10
C LEU A 128 2.42 16.06 11.46
N ILE A 129 1.14 16.42 11.45
CA ILE A 129 0.27 16.31 12.63
C ILE A 129 -0.85 15.34 12.32
N ILE A 130 -1.01 14.32 13.15
CA ILE A 130 -2.15 13.38 13.08
C ILE A 130 -3.23 13.85 14.04
N THR A 131 -4.42 14.13 13.53
CA THR A 131 -5.51 14.76 14.30
C THR A 131 -6.64 13.79 14.65
N GLY A 132 -6.64 12.59 14.06
CA GLY A 132 -7.70 11.62 14.32
C GLY A 132 -7.72 10.43 13.38
N PHE A 133 -8.78 9.64 13.50
CA PHE A 133 -9.02 8.44 12.71
C PHE A 133 -10.40 8.50 12.08
N GLY A 134 -10.46 8.37 10.76
CA GLY A 134 -11.69 8.14 10.03
C GLY A 134 -12.18 6.69 10.14
N LEU A 135 -13.27 6.39 9.44
CA LEU A 135 -13.84 5.05 9.36
C LEU A 135 -12.99 4.15 8.45
N TYR A 136 -12.17 3.28 9.03
CA TYR A 136 -11.44 2.27 8.28
C TYR A 136 -12.37 1.12 7.87
N LYS A 137 -12.32 0.76 6.58
CA LYS A 137 -13.05 -0.33 5.88
C LYS A 137 -13.95 -1.15 6.81
N GLN A 138 -15.23 -0.78 6.90
CA GLN A 138 -16.23 -1.58 7.62
C GLN A 138 -16.31 -2.97 6.98
N LYS A 139 -16.24 -4.02 7.82
CA LYS A 139 -16.42 -5.42 7.39
C LYS A 139 -17.82 -5.66 6.82
#